data_AF-A0A932C8T6-F1
#
_entry.id   AF-A0A932C8T6-F1
#
_cell.length_a   1.000
_cell.length_b   1.000
_cell.length_c   1.000
_cell.angle_alpha   90.00
_cell.angle_beta   90.00
_cell.angle_gamma   90.00
#
_symmetry.space_group_name_H-M   'P 1'
#
loop_
_entity.id
_entity.type
_entity.pdbx_description
1 polymer ?
#
loop_
_entity_poly.entity_id
_entity_poly.type
_entity_poly.pdbx_seq_one_letter_code
_entity_poly.pdbx_strand_id
1 'polypeptide(L)'
;MSIGAPKDLITCRRFFLEATQPKHRQYEALRAYFVEGRASQEAAATFGYSVGAFRVLCHHFRRDPQPAFFLAPRRGPQTQPKKSVARDAIITLRKQNYSVSEISETLKERGQALSPTAVREVLKAEGFAALPRRLDEERPDQPRPLIEAVADVRMFSLAPRRFTTQCGGLFLFVPDLVRLQLDRLATAARLPGSKMIPATHALRASLALKLWSLERKRHVMAVVTDAGLALFAGLNVTPKKSYLSEYSSRVDPRKTSPFLAAWHAAVA
;
A
#
# COMPACT_ATOMS: atom_id res chain seq x y z
N MET A 1 -21.90 5.91 21.49
CA MET A 1 -23.04 6.25 20.60
C MET A 1 -23.50 7.63 20.98
N SER A 2 -23.34 8.64 20.10
CA SER A 2 -23.88 9.96 20.36
C SER A 2 -25.39 9.87 20.35
N ILE A 3 -26.04 10.27 21.44
CA ILE A 3 -27.50 10.33 21.54
C ILE A 3 -27.92 11.58 20.75
N GLY A 4 -28.09 11.43 19.44
CA GLY A 4 -28.69 12.46 18.60
C GLY A 4 -30.16 12.64 18.96
N ALA A 5 -30.73 13.81 18.65
CA ALA A 5 -32.16 14.07 18.83
C ALA A 5 -32.98 12.97 18.13
N PRO A 6 -34.06 12.44 18.76
CA PRO A 6 -34.87 11.39 18.18
C PRO A 6 -35.49 11.85 16.86
N LYS A 7 -35.74 10.90 15.96
CA LYS A 7 -36.42 11.17 14.69
C LYS A 7 -37.84 11.70 14.97
N ASP A 8 -38.27 12.68 14.18
CA ASP A 8 -39.65 13.15 14.24
C ASP A 8 -40.64 12.07 13.80
N LEU A 9 -41.92 12.26 14.16
CA LEU A 9 -42.98 11.31 13.87
C LEU A 9 -43.21 11.14 12.36
N ILE A 10 -42.93 12.17 11.55
CA ILE A 10 -43.09 12.14 10.10
C ILE A 10 -42.06 11.20 9.47
N THR A 11 -40.80 11.31 9.88
CA THR A 11 -39.69 10.45 9.44
C THR A 11 -39.93 9.00 9.86
N CYS A 12 -40.44 8.79 11.08
CA CYS A 12 -40.82 7.46 11.54
C CYS A 12 -41.97 6.87 10.72
N ARG A 13 -42.99 7.66 10.35
CA ARG A 13 -44.09 7.20 9.48
C ARG A 13 -43.60 6.82 8.09
N ARG A 14 -42.75 7.66 7.47
CA ARG A 14 -42.20 7.38 6.14
C ARG A 14 -41.42 6.06 6.09
N PHE A 15 -40.69 5.72 7.16
CA PHE A 15 -39.98 4.44 7.24
C PHE A 15 -40.90 3.21 7.04
N PHE A 16 -42.13 3.26 7.56
CA PHE A 16 -43.10 2.16 7.40
C PHE A 16 -43.86 2.23 6.08
N LEU A 17 -44.11 3.44 5.56
CA LEU A 17 -44.85 3.64 4.32
C LEU A 17 -43.98 3.38 3.07
N GLU A 18 -42.67 3.60 3.15
CA GLU A 18 -41.72 3.47 2.05
C GLU A 18 -40.84 2.22 2.26
N ALA A 19 -41.43 1.03 2.16
CA ALA A 19 -40.68 -0.22 2.32
C ALA A 19 -39.61 -0.40 1.22
N THR A 20 -38.33 -0.31 1.57
CA THR A 20 -37.21 -0.51 0.63
C THR A 20 -36.70 -1.95 0.56
N GLN A 21 -36.79 -2.70 1.66
CA GLN A 21 -36.31 -4.09 1.71
C GLN A 21 -37.29 -5.05 0.99
N PRO A 22 -36.82 -5.98 0.14
CA PRO A 22 -37.68 -6.89 -0.63
C PRO A 22 -38.67 -7.70 0.23
N LYS A 23 -38.22 -8.25 1.36
CA LYS A 23 -39.09 -9.02 2.28
C LYS A 23 -40.14 -8.16 2.98
N HIS A 24 -39.81 -6.91 3.29
CA HIS A 24 -40.75 -5.96 3.85
C HIS A 24 -41.82 -5.56 2.83
N ARG A 25 -41.41 -5.26 1.58
CA ARG A 25 -42.36 -5.02 0.47
C ARG A 25 -43.27 -6.22 0.21
N GLN A 26 -42.72 -7.42 0.25
CA GLN A 26 -43.49 -8.66 0.10
C GLN A 26 -44.57 -8.79 1.18
N TYR A 27 -44.21 -8.55 2.44
CA TYR A 27 -45.14 -8.56 3.57
C TYR A 27 -46.24 -7.51 3.44
N GLU A 28 -45.88 -6.24 3.18
CA GLU A 28 -46.86 -5.15 3.03
C GLU A 28 -47.80 -5.36 1.84
N ALA A 29 -47.30 -5.86 0.71
CA ALA A 29 -48.14 -6.17 -0.45
C ALA A 29 -49.17 -7.26 -0.16
N LEU A 30 -48.75 -8.34 0.52
CA LEU A 30 -49.66 -9.41 0.93
C LEU A 30 -50.66 -8.92 1.98
N ARG A 31 -50.23 -8.08 2.94
CA ARG A 31 -51.10 -7.47 3.95
C ARG A 31 -52.17 -6.58 3.32
N ALA A 32 -51.78 -5.71 2.37
CA ALA A 32 -52.69 -4.84 1.66
C ALA A 32 -53.78 -5.62 0.89
N TYR A 33 -53.44 -6.79 0.34
CA TYR A 33 -54.40 -7.63 -0.36
C TYR A 33 -55.27 -8.48 0.59
N PHE A 34 -54.67 -9.20 1.54
CA PHE A 34 -55.39 -10.16 2.38
C PHE A 34 -56.06 -9.54 3.62
N VAL A 35 -55.56 -8.41 4.13
CA VAL A 35 -56.07 -7.76 5.34
C VAL A 35 -56.82 -6.47 5.00
N GLU A 36 -56.24 -5.61 4.16
CA GLU A 36 -56.86 -4.34 3.79
C GLU A 36 -57.89 -4.45 2.65
N GLY A 37 -58.01 -5.64 2.03
CA GLY A 37 -59.02 -5.93 1.01
C GLY A 37 -58.81 -5.22 -0.33
N ARG A 38 -57.61 -4.67 -0.59
CA ARG A 38 -57.33 -3.98 -1.85
C ARG A 38 -57.38 -4.92 -3.05
N ALA A 39 -57.70 -4.38 -4.21
CA ALA A 39 -57.67 -5.16 -5.44
C ALA A 39 -56.26 -5.69 -5.73
N SER A 40 -56.16 -6.92 -6.26
CA SER A 40 -54.87 -7.56 -6.56
C SER A 40 -53.98 -6.71 -7.49
N GLN A 41 -54.58 -6.01 -8.45
CA GLN A 41 -53.86 -5.12 -9.37
C GLN A 41 -53.33 -3.86 -8.66
N GLU A 42 -54.11 -3.29 -7.75
CA GLU A 42 -53.76 -2.09 -6.99
C GLU A 42 -52.64 -2.37 -5.97
N ALA A 43 -52.74 -3.49 -5.25
CA ALA A 43 -51.68 -3.93 -4.34
C ALA A 43 -50.37 -4.23 -5.09
N ALA A 44 -50.45 -4.89 -6.26
CA ALA A 44 -49.29 -5.15 -7.08
C ALA A 44 -48.59 -3.85 -7.53
N ALA A 45 -49.36 -2.90 -8.09
CA ALA A 45 -48.82 -1.62 -8.56
C ALA A 45 -48.18 -0.80 -7.43
N THR A 46 -48.87 -0.68 -6.29
CA THR A 46 -48.42 0.13 -5.13
C THR A 46 -47.06 -0.35 -4.60
N PHE A 47 -46.82 -1.66 -4.57
CA PHE A 47 -45.59 -2.24 -4.00
C PHE A 47 -44.56 -2.67 -5.07
N GLY A 48 -44.80 -2.33 -6.33
CA GLY A 48 -43.85 -2.51 -7.44
C GLY A 48 -43.76 -3.94 -7.99
N TYR A 49 -44.85 -4.71 -7.93
CA TYR A 49 -44.98 -6.03 -8.55
C TYR A 49 -45.79 -5.96 -9.84
N SER A 50 -45.50 -6.85 -10.80
CA SER A 50 -46.42 -7.11 -11.89
C SER A 50 -47.65 -7.89 -11.38
N VAL A 51 -48.80 -7.68 -12.02
CA VAL A 51 -50.06 -8.37 -11.64
C VAL A 51 -49.91 -9.88 -11.64
N GLY A 52 -49.19 -10.44 -12.63
CA GLY A 52 -48.92 -11.87 -12.72
C GLY A 52 -48.04 -12.39 -11.58
N ALA A 53 -46.93 -11.70 -11.28
CA ALA A 53 -46.03 -12.09 -10.20
C ALA A 53 -46.72 -12.02 -8.83
N PHE A 54 -47.56 -11.00 -8.62
CA PHE A 54 -48.29 -10.85 -7.36
C PHE A 54 -49.35 -11.96 -7.16
N ARG A 55 -50.04 -12.39 -8.23
CA ARG A 55 -50.97 -13.54 -8.15
C ARG A 55 -50.26 -14.82 -7.73
N VAL A 56 -49.07 -15.07 -8.29
CA VAL A 56 -48.21 -16.21 -7.92
C VAL A 56 -47.76 -16.09 -6.46
N LEU A 57 -47.40 -14.88 -6.02
CA LEU A 57 -47.04 -14.59 -4.63
C LEU A 57 -48.17 -14.95 -3.66
N CYS A 58 -49.40 -14.47 -3.93
CA CYS A 58 -50.58 -14.78 -3.12
C CYS A 58 -50.90 -16.27 -3.11
N HIS A 59 -50.72 -16.94 -4.25
CA HIS A 59 -50.92 -18.36 -4.39
C HIS A 59 -49.95 -19.18 -3.52
N HIS A 60 -48.65 -18.86 -3.58
CA HIS A 60 -47.65 -19.52 -2.74
C HIS A 60 -47.90 -19.25 -1.26
N PHE A 61 -48.21 -18.01 -0.89
CA PHE A 61 -48.46 -17.64 0.50
C PHE A 61 -49.60 -18.46 1.13
N ARG A 62 -50.69 -18.71 0.38
CA ARG A 62 -51.82 -19.52 0.86
C ARG A 62 -51.50 -21.01 1.03
N ARG A 63 -50.39 -21.49 0.45
CA ARG A 63 -49.98 -22.90 0.46
C ARG A 63 -48.74 -23.16 1.31
N ASP A 64 -48.12 -22.11 1.83
CA ASP A 64 -47.02 -22.20 2.76
C ASP A 64 -47.59 -22.37 4.18
N PRO A 65 -47.34 -23.50 4.88
CA PRO A 65 -47.82 -23.69 6.24
C PRO A 65 -47.08 -22.81 7.27
N GLN A 66 -45.89 -22.27 6.94
CA GLN A 66 -45.08 -21.44 7.83
C GLN A 66 -44.37 -20.30 7.09
N PRO A 67 -45.10 -19.30 6.58
CA PRO A 67 -44.50 -18.19 5.84
C PRO A 67 -43.65 -17.32 6.76
N ALA A 68 -42.35 -17.23 6.45
CA ALA A 68 -41.38 -16.46 7.23
C ALA A 68 -40.84 -15.24 6.45
N PHE A 69 -41.13 -14.04 6.95
CA PHE A 69 -40.68 -12.77 6.33
C PHE A 69 -39.48 -12.16 7.03
N PHE A 70 -39.46 -12.21 8.37
CA PHE A 70 -38.46 -11.55 9.21
C PHE A 70 -37.79 -12.59 10.12
N LEU A 71 -36.86 -13.36 9.56
CA LEU A 71 -36.07 -14.31 10.34
C LEU A 71 -34.83 -13.61 10.90
N ALA A 72 -34.52 -13.87 12.18
CA ALA A 72 -33.22 -13.55 12.72
C ALA A 72 -32.14 -14.36 11.96
N PRO A 73 -31.04 -13.73 11.52
CA PRO A 73 -29.98 -14.46 10.84
C PRO A 73 -29.45 -15.55 11.76
N ARG A 74 -29.47 -16.81 11.29
CA ARG A 74 -28.86 -17.93 12.02
C ARG A 74 -27.37 -17.63 12.15
N ARG A 75 -26.85 -17.62 13.38
CA ARG A 75 -25.41 -17.49 13.64
C ARG A 75 -24.70 -18.63 12.92
N GLY A 76 -23.71 -18.29 12.10
CA GLY A 76 -22.92 -19.28 11.37
C GLY A 76 -22.17 -20.25 12.32
N PRO A 77 -21.59 -21.32 11.77
CA PRO A 77 -20.83 -22.30 12.54
C PRO A 77 -19.78 -21.62 13.45
N GLN A 78 -19.86 -21.85 14.76
CA GLN A 78 -18.90 -21.29 15.72
C GLN A 78 -17.60 -22.10 15.81
N THR A 79 -17.64 -23.35 15.37
CA THR A 79 -16.50 -24.27 15.36
C THR A 79 -15.84 -24.32 13.98
N GLN A 80 -14.55 -24.04 13.93
CA GLN A 80 -13.73 -24.12 12.72
C GLN A 80 -12.81 -25.35 12.80
N PRO A 81 -13.19 -26.50 12.21
CA PRO A 81 -12.48 -27.77 12.41
C PRO A 81 -11.02 -27.74 11.96
N LYS A 82 -10.68 -26.92 10.96
CA LYS A 82 -9.28 -26.73 10.53
C LYS A 82 -8.41 -26.06 11.60
N LYS A 83 -8.99 -25.16 12.41
CA LYS A 83 -8.26 -24.48 13.49
C LYS A 83 -8.04 -25.39 14.69
N SER A 84 -8.98 -26.29 15.00
CA SER A 84 -8.84 -27.22 16.12
C SER A 84 -7.74 -28.25 15.87
N VAL A 85 -7.63 -28.77 14.64
CA VAL A 85 -6.60 -29.78 14.29
C VAL A 85 -5.18 -29.21 14.35
N ALA A 86 -4.98 -27.97 13.92
CA ALA A 86 -3.65 -27.35 13.88
C ALA A 86 -3.26 -26.60 15.16
N ARG A 87 -4.14 -26.56 16.18
CA ARG A 87 -3.96 -25.74 17.38
C ARG A 87 -2.68 -26.10 18.14
N ASP A 88 -2.47 -27.39 18.40
CA ASP A 88 -1.31 -27.88 19.15
C ASP A 88 0.00 -27.66 18.37
N ALA A 89 -0.05 -27.81 17.04
CA ALA A 89 1.08 -27.53 16.15
C ALA A 89 1.45 -26.04 16.17
N ILE A 90 0.46 -25.14 16.11
CA ILE A 90 0.66 -23.68 16.21
C ILE A 90 1.31 -23.32 17.55
N ILE A 91 0.83 -23.87 18.66
CA ILE A 91 1.36 -23.61 20.00
C ILE A 91 2.80 -24.10 20.11
N THR A 92 3.08 -25.30 19.59
CA THR A 92 4.43 -25.91 19.63
C THR A 92 5.43 -25.06 18.84
N LEU A 93 5.09 -24.70 17.60
CA LEU A 93 5.93 -23.84 16.77
C LEU A 93 6.09 -22.45 17.40
N ARG A 94 5.06 -21.93 18.05
CA ARG A 94 5.14 -20.65 18.75
C ARG A 94 6.10 -20.67 19.92
N LYS A 95 6.09 -21.75 20.72
CA LYS A 95 7.04 -21.95 21.82
C LYS A 95 8.49 -22.06 21.34
N GLN A 96 8.70 -22.47 20.09
CA GLN A 96 10.00 -22.46 19.41
C GLN A 96 10.34 -21.09 18.76
N ASN A 97 9.61 -20.02 19.09
CA ASN A 97 9.79 -18.66 18.58
C ASN A 97 9.57 -18.47 17.07
N TYR A 98 8.79 -19.35 16.43
CA TYR A 98 8.37 -19.15 15.04
C TYR A 98 7.39 -17.95 14.94
N SER A 99 7.58 -17.16 13.90
CA SER A 99 6.71 -16.05 13.51
C SER A 99 5.41 -16.57 12.88
N VAL A 100 4.40 -15.70 12.79
CA VAL A 100 3.10 -16.06 12.21
C VAL A 100 3.24 -16.55 10.76
N SER A 101 4.14 -15.94 9.99
CA SER A 101 4.40 -16.34 8.60
C SER A 101 5.07 -17.71 8.52
N GLU A 102 6.10 -17.95 9.34
CA GLU A 102 6.81 -19.24 9.37
C GLU A 102 5.87 -20.36 9.84
N ILE A 103 5.05 -20.13 10.87
CA ILE A 103 4.05 -21.11 11.32
C ILE A 103 3.08 -21.46 10.18
N SER A 104 2.59 -20.46 9.46
CA SER A 104 1.68 -20.67 8.32
C SER A 104 2.34 -21.48 7.19
N GLU A 105 3.61 -21.23 6.91
CA GLU A 105 4.41 -21.95 5.92
C GLU A 105 4.68 -23.40 6.34
N THR A 106 5.15 -23.62 7.57
CA THR A 106 5.37 -24.96 8.12
C THR A 106 4.08 -25.78 8.17
N LEU A 107 2.94 -25.17 8.49
CA LEU A 107 1.64 -25.85 8.45
C LEU A 107 1.22 -26.22 7.03
N LYS A 108 1.55 -25.36 6.04
CA LYS A 108 1.29 -25.63 4.63
C LYS A 108 2.11 -26.83 4.14
N GLU A 109 3.38 -26.92 4.51
CA GLU A 109 4.25 -28.07 4.20
C GLU A 109 3.73 -29.38 4.80
N ARG A 110 3.12 -29.32 5.99
CA ARG A 110 2.51 -30.48 6.68
C ARG A 110 1.10 -30.83 6.21
N GLY A 111 0.59 -30.21 5.14
CA GLY A 111 -0.74 -30.46 4.61
C GLY A 111 -1.90 -29.84 5.44
N GLN A 112 -1.59 -29.03 6.45
CA GLN A 112 -2.55 -28.37 7.33
C GLN A 112 -2.62 -26.86 7.03
N ALA A 113 -2.77 -26.51 5.75
CA ALA A 113 -2.69 -25.12 5.30
C ALA A 113 -3.67 -24.19 6.04
N LEU A 114 -3.11 -23.24 6.80
CA LEU A 114 -3.82 -22.17 7.48
C LEU A 114 -3.23 -20.83 7.10
N SER A 115 -4.08 -19.83 6.92
CA SER A 115 -3.62 -18.48 6.60
C SER A 115 -2.90 -17.84 7.80
N PRO A 116 -1.97 -16.89 7.56
CA PRO A 116 -1.32 -16.13 8.65
C PRO A 116 -2.32 -15.48 9.60
N THR A 117 -3.46 -15.01 9.08
CA THR A 117 -4.54 -14.44 9.90
C THR A 117 -5.17 -15.49 10.82
N ALA A 118 -5.45 -16.70 10.31
CA ALA A 118 -6.02 -17.77 11.12
C ALA A 118 -5.06 -18.22 12.23
N VAL A 119 -3.75 -18.30 11.93
CA VAL A 119 -2.71 -18.57 12.93
C VAL A 119 -2.69 -17.47 14.00
N ARG A 120 -2.73 -16.19 13.59
CA ARG A 120 -2.77 -15.04 14.53
C ARG A 120 -3.99 -15.10 15.45
N GLU A 121 -5.16 -15.47 14.95
CA GLU A 121 -6.37 -15.61 15.76
C GLU A 121 -6.24 -16.73 16.80
N VAL A 122 -5.67 -17.88 16.43
CA VAL A 122 -5.39 -18.97 17.37
C VAL A 122 -4.41 -18.51 18.45
N LEU A 123 -3.29 -17.87 18.07
CA LEU A 123 -2.31 -17.36 19.02
C LEU A 123 -2.87 -16.31 19.97
N LYS A 124 -3.76 -15.43 19.45
CA LYS A 124 -4.45 -14.43 20.28
C LYS A 124 -5.41 -15.08 21.28
N ALA A 125 -6.15 -16.11 20.86
CA ALA A 125 -7.04 -16.86 21.75
C ALA A 125 -6.29 -17.60 22.85
N GLU A 126 -5.07 -18.05 22.58
CA GLU A 126 -4.14 -18.69 23.54
C GLU A 126 -3.35 -17.69 24.40
N GLY A 127 -3.49 -16.38 24.18
CA GLY A 127 -2.81 -15.36 24.99
C GLY A 127 -1.33 -15.11 24.65
N PHE A 128 -0.83 -15.58 23.49
CA PHE A 128 0.53 -15.27 23.07
C PHE A 128 0.68 -13.78 22.68
N ALA A 129 1.65 -13.10 23.28
CA ALA A 129 2.04 -11.75 22.89
C ALA A 129 2.72 -11.74 21.50
N ALA A 130 2.81 -10.57 20.87
CA ALA A 130 3.58 -10.37 19.65
C ALA A 130 5.08 -10.66 19.91
N LEU A 131 5.78 -11.24 18.92
CA LEU A 131 7.23 -11.39 19.06
C LEU A 131 7.89 -10.01 18.97
N PRO A 132 8.98 -9.78 19.73
CA PRO A 132 9.84 -8.62 19.48
C PRO A 132 10.43 -8.69 18.06
N ARG A 133 10.82 -7.53 17.53
CA ARG A 133 11.50 -7.45 16.23
C ARG A 133 12.83 -8.20 16.35
N ARG A 134 13.02 -9.26 15.54
CA ARG A 134 14.32 -9.94 15.39
C ARG A 134 15.38 -8.98 14.86
N LEU A 135 16.60 -9.12 15.36
CA LEU A 135 17.78 -8.43 14.83
C LEU A 135 18.02 -8.84 13.38
N ASP A 136 18.75 -8.03 12.62
CA ASP A 136 18.99 -8.34 11.20
C ASP A 136 19.80 -9.64 11.00
N GLU A 137 20.62 -10.01 11.99
CA GLU A 137 21.42 -11.25 12.04
C GLU A 137 20.61 -12.51 12.35
N GLU A 138 19.54 -12.38 13.14
CA GLU A 138 18.66 -13.50 13.56
C GLU A 138 17.58 -13.83 12.51
N ARG A 139 17.50 -13.06 11.43
CA ARG A 139 16.51 -13.30 10.38
C ARG A 139 16.91 -14.52 9.55
N PRO A 140 15.96 -15.40 9.22
CA PRO A 140 16.21 -16.52 8.31
C PRO A 140 16.78 -16.00 7.00
N ASP A 141 17.75 -16.72 6.44
CA ASP A 141 18.33 -16.37 5.15
C ASP A 141 17.34 -16.74 4.04
N GLN A 142 16.51 -15.76 3.69
CA GLN A 142 15.54 -15.84 2.61
C GLN A 142 16.07 -15.09 1.39
N PRO A 143 15.64 -15.46 0.16
CA PRO A 143 15.95 -14.69 -1.03
C PRO A 143 15.57 -13.22 -0.83
N ARG A 144 16.59 -12.37 -0.69
CA ARG A 144 16.45 -10.94 -0.46
C ARG A 144 17.12 -10.19 -1.62
N PRO A 145 16.61 -8.99 -1.96
CA PRO A 145 17.27 -8.15 -2.95
C PRO A 145 18.74 -7.96 -2.56
N LEU A 146 19.64 -8.06 -3.55
CA LEU A 146 21.06 -7.84 -3.34
C LEU A 146 21.26 -6.45 -2.70
N ILE A 147 22.04 -6.40 -1.63
CA ILE A 147 22.37 -5.13 -0.98
C ILE A 147 23.36 -4.41 -1.87
N GLU A 148 22.83 -3.50 -2.69
CA GLU A 148 23.64 -2.60 -3.50
C GLU A 148 24.53 -1.73 -2.61
N ALA A 149 25.76 -1.49 -3.07
CA ALA A 149 26.73 -0.66 -2.35
C ALA A 149 26.17 0.73 -2.01
N VAL A 150 26.76 1.36 -0.99
CA VAL A 150 26.35 2.69 -0.55
C VAL A 150 27.21 3.74 -1.23
N ALA A 151 26.57 4.79 -1.76
CA ALA A 151 27.26 5.92 -2.36
C ALA A 151 28.02 6.71 -1.28
N ASP A 152 29.35 6.72 -1.40
CA ASP A 152 30.29 7.33 -0.49
C ASP A 152 31.53 7.84 -1.24
N VAL A 153 31.78 9.14 -1.17
CA VAL A 153 32.97 9.78 -1.75
C VAL A 153 34.26 9.21 -1.19
N ARG A 154 34.26 8.73 0.07
CA ARG A 154 35.46 8.18 0.73
C ARG A 154 35.89 6.85 0.14
N MET A 155 34.99 6.18 -0.58
CA MET A 155 35.26 4.95 -1.33
C MET A 155 35.53 5.22 -2.82
N PHE A 156 35.49 6.49 -3.25
CA PHE A 156 35.77 6.84 -4.63
C PHE A 156 37.25 6.65 -4.95
N SER A 157 37.54 6.01 -6.08
CA SER A 157 38.90 5.76 -6.55
C SER A 157 39.05 6.13 -8.03
N LEU A 158 40.15 6.81 -8.32
CA LEU A 158 40.61 7.15 -9.68
C LEU A 158 41.68 6.17 -10.19
N ALA A 159 41.87 5.03 -9.52
CA ALA A 159 42.78 4.00 -10.00
C ALA A 159 42.43 3.58 -11.44
N PRO A 160 43.43 3.31 -12.31
CA PRO A 160 43.20 2.86 -13.67
C PRO A 160 42.28 1.62 -13.70
N ARG A 161 41.19 1.70 -14.47
CA ARG A 161 40.19 0.63 -14.60
C ARG A 161 39.48 0.67 -15.93
N ARG A 162 38.89 -0.45 -16.33
CA ARG A 162 38.01 -0.57 -17.50
C ARG A 162 36.65 -1.06 -17.04
N PHE A 163 35.59 -0.46 -17.58
CA PHE A 163 34.21 -0.84 -17.28
C PHE A 163 33.32 -0.51 -18.48
N THR A 164 32.18 -1.18 -18.57
CA THR A 164 31.14 -0.89 -19.56
C THR A 164 30.13 0.06 -18.91
N THR A 165 29.67 1.06 -19.66
CA THR A 165 28.65 2.00 -19.21
C THR A 165 27.69 2.33 -20.34
N GLN A 166 26.42 2.46 -20.00
CA GLN A 166 25.43 3.01 -20.93
C GLN A 166 25.53 4.54 -20.98
N CYS A 167 26.03 5.16 -19.91
CA CYS A 167 26.08 6.60 -19.70
C CYS A 167 27.35 7.26 -20.27
N GLY A 168 28.01 6.66 -21.27
CA GLY A 168 29.29 7.14 -21.81
C GLY A 168 29.25 8.57 -22.35
N GLY A 169 28.11 9.01 -22.89
CA GLY A 169 27.92 10.38 -23.39
C GLY A 169 28.05 11.47 -22.32
N LEU A 170 27.89 11.13 -21.03
CA LEU A 170 28.08 12.10 -19.94
C LEU A 170 29.51 12.64 -19.91
N PHE A 171 30.51 11.85 -20.30
CA PHE A 171 31.90 12.27 -20.24
C PHE A 171 32.26 13.37 -21.24
N LEU A 172 31.42 13.61 -22.26
CA LEU A 172 31.57 14.74 -23.17
C LEU A 172 31.41 16.09 -22.46
N PHE A 173 30.71 16.13 -21.32
CA PHE A 173 30.46 17.34 -20.55
C PHE A 173 31.55 17.64 -19.51
N VAL A 174 32.56 16.77 -19.36
CA VAL A 174 33.65 16.97 -18.38
C VAL A 174 34.37 18.31 -18.55
N PRO A 175 34.74 18.76 -19.77
CA PRO A 175 35.36 20.07 -19.95
C PRO A 175 34.51 21.22 -19.40
N ASP A 176 33.18 21.19 -19.63
CA ASP A 176 32.27 22.18 -19.09
C ASP A 176 32.17 22.11 -17.57
N LEU A 177 32.15 20.91 -16.97
CA LEU A 177 32.15 20.77 -15.51
C LEU A 177 33.37 21.44 -14.87
N VAL A 178 34.54 21.30 -15.50
CA VAL A 178 35.80 21.92 -15.04
C VAL A 178 35.72 23.44 -15.22
N ARG A 179 35.29 23.91 -16.39
CA ARG A 179 35.13 25.34 -16.70
C ARG A 179 34.19 26.04 -15.72
N LEU A 180 33.05 25.43 -15.43
CA LEU A 180 32.00 25.97 -14.57
C LEU A 180 32.34 25.90 -13.07
N GLN A 181 33.39 25.16 -12.70
CA GLN A 181 33.85 25.02 -11.31
C GLN A 181 32.70 24.72 -10.34
N LEU A 182 31.99 23.60 -10.57
CA LEU A 182 30.78 23.24 -9.83
C LEU A 182 30.91 23.30 -8.29
N ASP A 183 32.11 23.10 -7.77
CA ASP A 183 32.43 23.26 -6.35
C ASP A 183 32.16 24.68 -5.83
N ARG A 184 32.52 25.71 -6.62
CA ARG A 184 32.22 27.10 -6.30
C ARG A 184 30.72 27.37 -6.35
N LEU A 185 30.03 26.84 -7.36
CA LEU A 185 28.58 26.99 -7.49
C LEU A 185 27.84 26.36 -6.30
N ALA A 186 28.22 25.13 -5.91
CA ALA A 186 27.62 24.43 -4.78
C ALA A 186 27.85 25.19 -3.47
N THR A 187 29.05 25.76 -3.29
CA THR A 187 29.42 26.54 -2.10
C THR A 187 28.68 27.88 -2.04
N ALA A 188 28.65 28.63 -3.13
CA ALA A 188 27.96 29.93 -3.22
C ALA A 188 26.46 29.80 -2.92
N ALA A 189 25.84 28.73 -3.40
CA ALA A 189 24.43 28.42 -3.17
C ALA A 189 24.13 27.71 -1.84
N ARG A 190 25.17 27.38 -1.05
CA ARG A 190 25.07 26.59 0.19
C ARG A 190 24.22 25.33 -0.02
N LEU A 191 24.49 24.60 -1.11
CA LEU A 191 23.75 23.40 -1.45
C LEU A 191 23.91 22.33 -0.35
N PRO A 192 22.86 21.54 -0.07
CA PRO A 192 22.92 20.52 0.97
C PRO A 192 23.90 19.40 0.59
N GLY A 193 24.45 18.72 1.60
CA GLY A 193 25.29 17.55 1.42
C GLY A 193 25.29 16.69 2.67
N SER A 194 25.92 15.51 2.59
CA SER A 194 26.19 14.64 3.73
C SER A 194 27.69 14.33 3.81
N LYS A 195 28.13 13.70 4.90
CA LYS A 195 29.52 13.24 5.03
C LYS A 195 29.90 12.24 3.92
N MET A 196 28.95 11.43 3.48
CA MET A 196 29.17 10.42 2.44
C MET A 196 29.04 11.01 1.03
N ILE A 197 28.15 11.99 0.84
CA ILE A 197 27.88 12.61 -0.46
C ILE A 197 27.88 14.13 -0.26
N PRO A 198 29.05 14.79 -0.36
CA PRO A 198 29.17 16.23 -0.22
C PRO A 198 28.39 17.00 -1.29
N ALA A 199 28.19 18.30 -1.06
CA ALA A 199 27.32 19.15 -1.88
C ALA A 199 27.66 19.13 -3.38
N THR A 200 28.95 19.20 -3.74
CA THR A 200 29.37 19.13 -5.15
C THR A 200 29.03 17.78 -5.79
N HIS A 201 29.27 16.67 -5.09
CA HIS A 201 28.95 15.34 -5.60
C HIS A 201 27.45 15.14 -5.74
N ALA A 202 26.66 15.69 -4.83
CA ALA A 202 25.21 15.68 -4.91
C ALA A 202 24.69 16.53 -6.09
N LEU A 203 25.32 17.67 -6.35
CA LEU A 203 25.05 18.51 -7.52
C LEU A 203 25.39 17.77 -8.82
N ARG A 204 26.60 17.20 -8.93
CA ARG A 204 27.03 16.41 -10.10
C ARG A 204 26.11 15.20 -10.32
N ALA A 205 25.75 14.47 -9.27
CA ALA A 205 24.83 13.36 -9.35
C ALA A 205 23.45 13.81 -9.88
N SER A 206 22.92 14.93 -9.37
CA SER A 206 21.64 15.47 -9.84
C SER A 206 21.70 15.95 -11.29
N LEU A 207 22.81 16.58 -11.68
CA LEU A 207 23.07 17.01 -13.05
C LEU A 207 23.20 15.81 -14.00
N ALA A 208 23.89 14.75 -13.58
CA ALA A 208 24.04 13.51 -14.35
C ALA A 208 22.69 12.92 -14.74
N LEU A 209 21.73 12.89 -13.80
CA LEU A 209 20.37 12.42 -14.09
C LEU A 209 19.67 13.29 -15.15
N LYS A 210 19.92 14.60 -15.15
CA LYS A 210 19.33 15.52 -16.13
C LYS A 210 19.97 15.39 -17.51
N LEU A 211 21.29 15.32 -17.56
CA LEU A 211 22.03 15.12 -18.81
C LEU A 211 21.74 13.74 -19.44
N TRP A 212 21.50 12.72 -18.62
CA TRP A 212 21.09 11.39 -19.06
C TRP A 212 19.57 11.26 -19.31
N SER A 213 18.83 12.37 -19.27
CA SER A 213 17.38 12.42 -19.54
C SER A 213 16.52 11.51 -18.64
N LEU A 214 16.92 11.33 -17.37
CA LEU A 214 16.09 10.64 -16.37
C LEU A 214 15.04 11.61 -15.81
N GLU A 215 13.81 11.47 -16.30
CA GLU A 215 12.69 12.37 -15.98
C GLU A 215 12.39 12.46 -14.47
N ARG A 216 12.37 11.31 -13.79
CA ARG A 216 12.04 11.22 -12.36
C ARG A 216 13.13 10.49 -11.59
N LYS A 217 13.46 11.00 -10.40
CA LYS A 217 14.48 10.42 -9.49
C LYS A 217 14.28 8.93 -9.19
N ARG A 218 13.04 8.43 -9.21
CA ARG A 218 12.76 7.00 -9.01
C ARG A 218 13.35 6.10 -10.10
N HIS A 219 13.53 6.61 -11.31
CA HIS A 219 14.08 5.87 -12.44
C HIS A 219 15.58 5.63 -12.32
N VAL A 220 16.26 6.32 -11.37
CA VAL A 220 17.67 6.05 -11.07
C VAL A 220 17.92 4.59 -10.70
N MET A 221 16.93 3.91 -10.10
CA MET A 221 17.10 2.52 -9.65
C MET A 221 17.35 1.55 -10.81
N ALA A 222 17.00 1.91 -12.05
CA ALA A 222 17.29 1.11 -13.24
C ALA A 222 18.76 1.20 -13.69
N VAL A 223 19.47 2.27 -13.28
CA VAL A 223 20.86 2.56 -13.69
C VAL A 223 21.78 2.80 -12.49
N VAL A 224 21.33 2.46 -11.27
CA VAL A 224 22.06 2.78 -10.02
C VAL A 224 23.40 2.03 -9.92
N THR A 225 23.52 0.93 -10.66
CA THR A 225 24.72 0.09 -10.76
C THR A 225 25.66 0.51 -11.90
N ASP A 226 25.28 1.50 -12.72
CA ASP A 226 26.12 1.95 -13.83
C ASP A 226 27.36 2.70 -13.31
N ALA A 227 28.54 2.12 -13.55
CA ALA A 227 29.81 2.66 -13.09
C ALA A 227 30.16 4.02 -13.72
N GLY A 228 29.70 4.30 -14.94
CA GLY A 228 29.94 5.57 -15.61
C GLY A 228 29.13 6.70 -14.99
N LEU A 229 27.86 6.44 -14.66
CA LEU A 229 27.01 7.39 -13.96
C LEU A 229 27.57 7.75 -12.58
N ALA A 230 28.08 6.75 -11.84
CA ALA A 230 28.76 6.95 -10.57
C ALA A 230 30.07 7.75 -10.69
N LEU A 231 30.90 7.39 -11.68
CA LEU A 231 32.18 8.06 -11.94
C LEU A 231 31.98 9.54 -12.31
N PHE A 232 30.99 9.86 -13.15
CA PHE A 232 30.66 11.24 -13.50
C PHE A 232 30.27 12.08 -12.27
N ALA A 233 29.57 11.48 -11.30
CA ALA A 233 29.27 12.12 -10.03
C ALA A 233 30.46 12.20 -9.06
N GLY A 234 31.59 11.55 -9.37
CA GLY A 234 32.74 11.43 -8.49
C GLY A 234 32.47 10.56 -7.26
N LEU A 235 31.68 9.48 -7.42
CA LEU A 235 31.28 8.58 -6.36
C LEU A 235 31.62 7.13 -6.72
N ASN A 236 31.73 6.26 -5.72
CA ASN A 236 31.93 4.82 -5.92
C ASN A 236 30.71 4.15 -6.60
N VAL A 237 29.49 4.58 -6.25
CA VAL A 237 28.23 4.17 -6.86
C VAL A 237 27.25 5.34 -6.92
N THR A 238 26.23 5.25 -7.78
CA THR A 238 25.22 6.30 -7.91
C THR A 238 24.33 6.39 -6.66
N PRO A 239 23.99 7.60 -6.17
CA PRO A 239 23.09 7.76 -5.05
C PRO A 239 21.71 7.16 -5.31
N LYS A 240 21.19 6.40 -4.34
CA LYS A 240 19.86 5.78 -4.41
C LYS A 240 18.74 6.82 -4.42
N LYS A 241 17.56 6.42 -4.87
CA LYS A 241 16.34 7.25 -4.88
C LYS A 241 16.08 7.96 -3.55
N SER A 242 16.27 7.27 -2.41
CA SER A 242 16.03 7.84 -1.08
C SER A 242 16.85 9.11 -0.84
N TYR A 243 18.16 9.02 -1.09
CA TYR A 243 19.06 10.17 -0.96
C TYR A 243 18.67 11.31 -1.91
N LEU A 244 18.41 11.03 -3.19
CA LEU A 244 18.09 12.07 -4.19
C LEU A 244 16.77 12.77 -3.89
N SER A 245 15.79 12.04 -3.35
CA SER A 245 14.52 12.63 -2.91
C SER A 245 14.73 13.57 -1.72
N GLU A 246 15.49 13.12 -0.72
CA GLU A 246 15.81 13.91 0.47
C GLU A 246 16.69 15.13 0.15
N TYR A 247 17.71 14.97 -0.69
CA TYR A 247 18.55 16.06 -1.15
C TYR A 247 17.70 17.19 -1.74
N SER A 248 16.79 16.83 -2.66
CA SER A 248 15.98 17.82 -3.35
C SER A 248 14.89 18.46 -2.50
N SER A 249 14.41 17.81 -1.43
CA SER A 249 13.48 18.47 -0.51
C SER A 249 14.16 19.54 0.35
N ARG A 250 15.50 19.49 0.48
CA ARG A 250 16.32 20.49 1.17
C ARG A 250 16.77 21.65 0.29
N VAL A 251 16.53 21.57 -1.02
CA VAL A 251 16.76 22.66 -1.98
C VAL A 251 15.52 23.54 -2.03
N ASP A 252 15.67 24.80 -1.62
CA ASP A 252 14.60 25.79 -1.59
C ASP A 252 14.94 27.01 -2.48
N PRO A 253 13.97 27.88 -2.80
CA PRO A 253 14.21 29.03 -3.67
C PRO A 253 15.33 29.97 -3.23
N ARG A 254 15.63 30.07 -1.93
CA ARG A 254 16.72 30.93 -1.40
C ARG A 254 18.10 30.37 -1.74
N LYS A 255 18.21 29.08 -2.03
CA LYS A 255 19.44 28.44 -2.55
C LYS A 255 19.54 28.54 -4.08
N THR A 256 18.41 28.58 -4.78
CA THR A 256 18.37 28.67 -6.24
C THR A 256 18.86 30.02 -6.75
N SER A 257 18.47 31.15 -6.14
CA SER A 257 18.87 32.47 -6.65
C SER A 257 20.40 32.70 -6.63
N PRO A 258 21.13 32.41 -5.53
CA PRO A 258 22.60 32.50 -5.53
C PRO A 258 23.25 31.51 -6.48
N PHE A 259 22.66 30.31 -6.66
CA PHE A 259 23.14 29.32 -7.62
C PHE A 259 23.08 29.88 -9.05
N LEU A 260 21.94 30.43 -9.46
CA LEU A 260 21.75 31.00 -10.80
C LEU A 260 22.66 32.20 -11.02
N ALA A 261 22.81 33.08 -10.03
CA ALA A 261 23.73 34.21 -10.12
C ALA A 261 25.18 33.75 -10.33
N ALA A 262 25.64 32.77 -9.56
CA ALA A 262 26.98 32.20 -9.69
C ALA A 262 27.15 31.47 -11.04
N TRP A 263 26.11 30.79 -11.52
CA TRP A 263 26.09 30.15 -12.84
C TRP A 263 26.22 31.18 -13.96
N HIS A 264 25.45 32.26 -13.93
CA HIS A 264 25.53 33.32 -14.94
C HIS A 264 26.91 33.95 -14.98
N ALA A 265 27.53 34.19 -13.82
CA ALA A 265 28.89 34.70 -13.74
C ALA A 265 29.95 33.72 -14.26
N ALA A 266 29.69 32.40 -14.19
CA ALA A 266 30.61 31.37 -14.68
C ALA A 266 30.47 31.08 -16.18
N VAL A 267 29.35 31.44 -16.79
CA VAL A 267 29.06 31.23 -18.22
C VAL A 267 29.35 32.48 -19.06
N ALA A 268 29.26 33.68 -18.46
CA ALA A 268 29.64 34.95 -19.07
C ALA A 268 31.15 34.99 -19.38
#